data_AF-A0A5J5MNH6-F1
#
_entry.id   AF-A0A5J5MNH6-F1
#
_cell.length_a   1.000
_cell.length_b   1.000
_cell.length_c   1.000
_cell.angle_alpha   90.00
_cell.angle_beta   90.00
_cell.angle_gamma   90.00
#
_symmetry.space_group_name_H-M   'P 1'
#
loop_
_entity.id
_entity.type
_entity.pdbx_description
1 polymer ?
#
loop_
_entity_poly.entity_id
_entity_poly.type
_entity_poly.pdbx_seq_one_letter_code
_entity_poly.pdbx_strand_id
1 'polypeptide(L)'
;MGADKYIQELWRKKQSDVMRFLPAVRCWPYRPLFRAAPRPPPPARQGSVICRVRVCHGGRKRPVPKGATFGKPVHRSVNPLKFARSLQSWITKPVHKHGEMQGLTSAGRKPFCRGRGKGYEFHLPIGGSRCEAWRGSVLSNPTATANISNVCQVLTNKQFRTFLSA
;
A
#
# COMPACT_ATOMS: atom_id res chain seq x y z
N MET A 1 -19.51 -6.98 32.98
CA MET A 1 -19.14 -6.47 31.63
C MET A 1 -18.61 -5.05 31.77
N GLY A 2 -17.42 -4.75 31.27
CA GLY A 2 -16.84 -3.40 31.35
C GLY A 2 -17.44 -2.40 30.34
N ALA A 3 -17.26 -1.11 30.59
CA ALA A 3 -17.74 -0.01 29.73
C ALA A 3 -17.30 -0.18 28.25
N ASP A 4 -16.08 -0.68 28.01
CA ASP A 4 -15.54 -0.89 26.67
C ASP A 4 -16.35 -1.89 25.85
N LYS A 5 -16.91 -2.92 26.49
CA LYS A 5 -17.75 -3.92 25.81
C LYS A 5 -19.06 -3.29 25.32
N TYR A 6 -19.67 -2.42 26.12
CA TYR A 6 -20.86 -1.67 25.71
C TYR A 6 -20.58 -0.71 24.56
N ILE A 7 -19.45 0.00 24.62
CA ILE A 7 -19.01 0.89 23.53
C ILE A 7 -18.78 0.07 22.25
N GLN A 8 -18.10 -1.08 22.35
CA GLN A 8 -17.85 -1.95 21.21
C GLN A 8 -19.15 -2.43 20.55
N GLU A 9 -20.13 -2.86 21.34
CA GLU A 9 -21.44 -3.30 20.83
C GLU A 9 -22.22 -2.16 20.18
N LEU A 10 -22.16 -0.94 20.74
CA LEU A 10 -22.74 0.25 20.11
C LEU A 10 -22.15 0.50 18.71
N TRP A 11 -20.82 0.40 18.58
CA TRP A 11 -20.12 0.62 17.29
C TRP A 11 -20.34 -0.50 16.27
N ARG A 12 -20.74 -1.70 16.70
CA ARG A 12 -21.18 -2.79 15.80
C ARG A 12 -22.54 -2.47 15.17
N LYS A 13 -23.47 -1.87 15.91
CA LYS A 13 -24.84 -1.52 15.46
C LYS A 13 -24.92 -0.17 14.71
N LYS A 14 -24.19 -0.05 13.60
CA LYS A 14 -24.09 1.21 12.82
C LYS A 14 -25.38 1.72 12.18
N GLN A 15 -26.40 0.85 12.04
CA GLN A 15 -27.69 1.22 11.46
C GLN A 15 -28.68 1.81 12.48
N SER A 16 -28.38 1.75 13.77
CA SER A 16 -29.22 2.35 14.82
C SER A 16 -29.35 3.86 14.65
N ASP A 17 -30.46 4.44 15.12
CA ASP A 17 -30.73 5.87 14.98
C ASP A 17 -29.65 6.73 15.64
N VAL A 18 -29.16 6.32 16.81
CA VAL A 18 -28.04 6.98 17.51
C VAL A 18 -26.77 7.00 16.63
N MET A 19 -26.43 5.87 16.00
CA MET A 19 -25.22 5.77 15.17
C MET A 19 -25.38 6.40 13.78
N ARG A 20 -26.60 6.70 13.32
CA ARG A 20 -26.86 7.51 12.12
C ARG A 20 -26.81 9.01 12.44
N PHE A 21 -27.35 9.40 13.59
CA PHE A 21 -27.40 10.78 14.05
C PHE A 21 -26.00 11.33 14.38
N LEU A 22 -25.19 10.58 15.15
CA LEU A 22 -23.90 11.09 15.63
C LEU A 22 -22.90 11.43 14.51
N PRO A 23 -22.69 10.60 13.46
CA PRO A 23 -21.81 10.95 12.36
C PRO A 23 -22.34 12.11 11.51
N ALA A 24 -23.66 12.27 11.36
CA ALA A 24 -24.25 13.38 10.62
C ALA A 24 -23.87 14.73 11.27
N VAL A 25 -23.98 14.83 12.60
CA VAL A 25 -23.56 16.04 13.34
C VAL A 25 -22.04 16.22 13.33
N ARG A 26 -21.28 15.12 13.43
CA ARG A 26 -19.81 15.16 13.53
C ARG A 26 -19.08 15.36 12.20
N CYS A 27 -19.71 15.10 11.06
CA CYS A 27 -19.04 15.21 9.76
C CYS A 27 -18.61 16.64 9.43
N TRP A 28 -19.34 17.64 9.91
CA TRP A 28 -19.08 19.05 9.64
C TRP A 28 -17.78 19.55 10.28
N PRO A 29 -17.54 19.36 11.60
CA PRO A 29 -16.25 19.65 12.22
C PRO A 29 -15.05 18.90 11.61
N TYR A 30 -15.27 17.80 10.90
CA TYR A 30 -14.24 16.95 10.28
C TYR A 30 -13.99 17.28 8.80
N ARG A 31 -14.64 18.31 8.25
CA ARG A 31 -14.39 18.75 6.86
C ARG A 31 -12.99 19.32 6.58
N PRO A 32 -12.29 20.00 7.52
CA PRO A 32 -10.92 20.45 7.29
C PRO A 32 -9.99 19.27 6.95
N LEU A 33 -9.08 19.47 6.00
CA LEU A 33 -8.28 18.38 5.40
C LEU A 33 -7.28 17.74 6.38
N PHE A 34 -6.69 18.53 7.29
CA PHE A 34 -5.69 18.06 8.25
C PHE A 34 -5.86 18.81 9.57
N ARG A 35 -6.16 18.08 10.66
CA ARG A 35 -6.31 18.69 12.00
C ARG A 35 -5.89 17.73 13.11
N ALA A 36 -5.13 18.24 14.07
CA ALA A 36 -4.87 17.54 15.34
C ALA A 36 -6.16 17.49 16.17
N ALA A 37 -6.54 16.30 16.65
CA ALA A 37 -7.67 16.17 17.56
C ALA A 37 -7.25 16.68 18.96
N PRO A 38 -8.15 17.36 19.68
CA PRO A 38 -7.83 17.97 20.97
C PRO A 38 -7.66 16.96 22.12
N ARG A 39 -7.84 15.66 21.87
CA ARG A 39 -7.76 14.61 22.90
C ARG A 39 -6.65 13.61 22.55
N PRO A 40 -5.81 13.20 23.51
CA PRO A 40 -4.76 12.22 23.28
C PRO A 40 -5.35 10.82 23.02
N PRO A 41 -4.65 9.95 22.26
CA PRO A 41 -5.04 8.56 22.10
C PRO A 41 -4.86 7.78 23.41
N PRO A 42 -5.71 6.78 23.70
CA PRO A 42 -5.46 5.86 24.80
C PRO A 42 -4.28 4.93 24.44
N PRO A 43 -3.34 4.65 25.37
CA PRO A 43 -3.25 5.16 26.74
C PRO A 43 -2.78 6.63 26.77
N ALA A 44 -3.39 7.44 27.64
CA ALA A 44 -3.12 8.87 27.79
C ALA A 44 -1.71 9.14 28.33
N ARG A 45 -0.71 8.95 27.49
CA ARG A 45 0.69 9.26 27.74
C ARG A 45 1.03 10.56 27.01
N GLN A 46 1.77 11.43 27.69
CA GLN A 46 2.29 12.67 27.08
C GLN A 46 3.13 12.33 25.84
N GLY A 47 3.06 13.16 24.80
CA GLY A 47 3.77 12.94 23.54
C GLY A 47 3.01 12.12 22.47
N SER A 48 1.73 11.82 22.68
CA SER A 48 0.89 11.14 21.68
C SER A 48 -0.19 12.07 21.12
N VAL A 49 -0.29 12.13 19.79
CA VAL A 49 -1.21 13.04 19.06
C VAL A 49 -2.10 12.21 18.14
N ILE A 50 -3.39 12.56 18.07
CA ILE A 50 -4.32 12.02 17.07
C ILE A 50 -4.44 13.02 15.93
N CYS A 51 -4.15 12.60 14.70
CA CYS A 51 -4.43 13.39 13.50
C CYS A 51 -5.71 12.90 12.83
N ARG A 52 -6.57 13.84 12.42
CA ARG A 52 -7.73 13.58 11.57
C ARG A 52 -7.41 14.07 10.15
N VAL A 53 -7.59 13.19 9.18
CA VAL A 53 -7.36 13.49 7.76
C VAL A 53 -8.57 13.07 6.95
N ARG A 54 -8.99 13.92 6.03
CA ARG A 54 -10.05 13.63 5.07
C ARG A 54 -9.42 13.20 3.75
N VAL A 55 -9.87 12.07 3.22
CA VAL A 55 -9.42 11.52 1.93
C VAL A 55 -10.62 11.42 1.00
N CYS A 56 -10.44 11.82 -0.27
CA CYS A 56 -11.47 11.66 -1.29
C CYS A 56 -11.78 10.16 -1.49
N HIS A 57 -13.06 9.81 -1.46
CA HIS A 57 -13.51 8.45 -1.75
C HIS A 57 -13.58 8.22 -3.26
N GLY A 58 -13.31 6.99 -3.71
CA GLY A 58 -13.43 6.61 -5.11
C GLY A 58 -12.21 5.86 -5.66
N GLY A 59 -12.26 5.59 -6.97
CA GLY A 59 -11.16 5.01 -7.73
C GLY A 59 -10.07 6.02 -8.07
N ARG A 60 -9.03 5.57 -8.77
CA ARG A 60 -7.94 6.43 -9.23
C ARG A 60 -7.93 6.47 -10.75
N LYS A 61 -8.21 7.64 -11.34
CA LYS A 61 -8.06 7.85 -12.78
C LYS A 61 -6.58 7.81 -13.16
N ARG A 62 -6.26 7.25 -14.33
CA ARG A 62 -4.89 7.30 -14.87
C ARG A 62 -4.52 8.76 -15.20
N PRO A 63 -3.39 9.29 -14.71
CA PRO A 63 -2.96 10.66 -15.00
C PRO A 63 -2.31 10.70 -16.40
N VAL A 64 -3.12 10.77 -17.44
CA VAL A 64 -2.65 10.85 -18.84
C VAL A 64 -3.27 12.07 -19.52
N PRO A 65 -2.47 12.91 -20.21
CA PRO A 65 -3.00 14.05 -20.95
C PRO A 65 -4.01 13.57 -21.99
N LYS A 66 -5.20 14.18 -22.00
CA LYS A 66 -6.31 13.83 -22.93
C LYS A 66 -6.73 12.35 -22.91
N GLY A 67 -6.30 11.56 -21.92
CA GLY A 67 -6.60 10.11 -21.87
C GLY A 67 -5.89 9.27 -22.95
N ALA A 68 -4.92 9.83 -23.66
CA ALA A 68 -4.20 9.17 -24.75
C ALA A 68 -3.07 8.27 -24.21
N THR A 69 -3.39 7.00 -23.98
CA THR A 69 -2.39 6.00 -23.57
C THR A 69 -1.78 5.34 -24.80
N PHE A 70 -0.64 5.86 -25.27
CA PHE A 70 0.09 5.27 -26.39
C PHE A 70 0.65 3.90 -25.99
N GLY A 71 0.05 2.82 -26.50
CA GLY A 71 0.45 1.45 -26.15
C GLY A 71 -0.57 0.40 -26.57
N LYS A 72 -0.33 -0.84 -26.16
CA LYS A 72 -1.19 -1.99 -26.48
C LYS A 72 -2.62 -1.77 -25.95
N PRO A 73 -3.67 -2.28 -26.63
CA PRO A 73 -5.07 -2.08 -26.23
C PRO A 73 -5.38 -2.42 -24.77
N VAL A 74 -4.72 -3.45 -24.22
CA VAL A 74 -4.84 -3.88 -22.81
C VAL A 74 -4.48 -2.77 -21.80
N HIS A 75 -3.60 -1.84 -22.16
CA HIS A 75 -3.14 -0.77 -21.27
C HIS A 75 -3.84 0.57 -21.52
N ARG A 76 -4.86 0.63 -22.40
CA ARG A 76 -5.50 1.88 -22.83
C ARG A 76 -6.51 2.45 -21.83
N SER A 77 -7.01 1.65 -20.89
CA SER A 77 -8.06 2.05 -19.95
C SER A 77 -7.64 3.16 -18.98
N VAL A 78 -8.53 4.15 -18.78
CA VAL A 78 -8.24 5.36 -17.98
C VAL A 78 -9.06 5.44 -16.69
N ASN A 79 -10.34 5.03 -16.73
CA ASN A 79 -11.30 5.25 -15.63
C ASN A 79 -11.43 4.10 -14.61
N PRO A 80 -11.53 2.80 -14.99
CA PRO A 80 -11.89 1.73 -14.05
C PRO A 80 -10.72 1.20 -13.18
N LEU A 81 -9.71 2.04 -12.89
CA LEU A 81 -8.53 1.63 -12.14
C LEU A 81 -8.73 1.78 -10.63
N LYS A 82 -8.39 0.72 -9.89
CA LYS A 82 -8.36 0.70 -8.43
C LYS A 82 -6.93 0.90 -7.94
N PHE A 83 -6.78 1.65 -6.85
CA PHE A 83 -5.46 1.82 -6.22
C PHE A 83 -5.04 0.56 -5.47
N ALA A 84 -3.75 0.21 -5.52
CA ALA A 84 -3.23 -1.01 -4.91
C ALA A 84 -3.24 -0.97 -3.36
N ARG A 85 -3.30 0.21 -2.75
CA ARG A 85 -3.32 0.37 -1.28
C ARG A 85 -4.69 0.86 -0.83
N SER A 86 -5.04 0.55 0.42
CA SER A 86 -6.25 1.10 1.04
C SER A 86 -6.11 2.60 1.34
N LEU A 87 -7.24 3.32 1.33
CA LEU A 87 -7.30 4.75 1.70
C LEU A 87 -6.80 5.03 3.14
N GLN A 88 -6.76 4.00 4.01
CA GLN A 88 -6.36 4.10 5.41
C GLN A 88 -4.84 3.98 5.63
N SER A 89 -4.04 3.80 4.57
CA SER A 89 -2.65 3.38 4.68
C SER A 89 -1.67 4.43 5.25
N TRP A 90 -2.11 5.64 5.57
CA TRP A 90 -1.26 6.81 5.84
C TRP A 90 -0.84 6.99 7.31
N ILE A 91 -1.41 6.24 8.27
CA ILE A 91 -1.18 6.50 9.71
C ILE A 91 -0.05 5.64 10.28
N THR A 92 0.99 6.26 10.81
CA THR A 92 2.09 5.62 11.57
C THR A 92 2.19 6.08 13.01
N LYS A 93 2.81 5.23 13.85
CA LYS A 93 3.36 5.64 15.13
C LYS A 93 4.66 6.43 14.89
N PRO A 94 4.94 7.51 15.63
CA PRO A 94 6.07 8.41 15.40
C PRO A 94 7.46 7.75 15.56
N VAL A 95 7.55 6.64 16.29
CA VAL A 95 8.79 5.91 16.58
C VAL A 95 9.40 5.25 15.34
N HIS A 96 8.57 4.89 14.35
CA HIS A 96 9.04 4.29 13.10
C HIS A 96 9.05 5.35 11.99
N LYS A 97 10.25 5.78 11.59
CA LYS A 97 10.43 6.72 10.47
C LYS A 97 9.76 6.15 9.22
N HIS A 98 8.79 6.87 8.69
CA HIS A 98 8.14 6.60 7.40
C HIS A 98 7.53 5.20 7.21
N GLY A 99 7.10 4.55 8.30
CA GLY A 99 6.45 3.23 8.24
C GLY A 99 5.18 3.21 7.36
N GLU A 100 4.54 4.36 7.12
CA GLU A 100 3.38 4.55 6.26
C GLU A 100 3.80 4.47 4.79
N MET A 101 4.89 5.11 4.41
CA MET A 101 5.43 5.00 3.06
C MET A 101 5.92 3.58 2.79
N GLN A 102 6.62 3.00 3.76
CA GLN A 102 7.11 1.62 3.69
C GLN A 102 6.00 0.59 3.74
N GLY A 103 4.78 0.93 4.22
CA GLY A 103 3.62 0.05 4.31
C GLY A 103 3.65 -0.93 5.49
N LEU A 104 4.33 -0.57 6.57
CA LEU A 104 4.48 -1.38 7.79
C LEU A 104 3.33 -1.16 8.79
N THR A 105 2.42 -0.25 8.49
CA THR A 105 1.19 0.01 9.26
C THR A 105 0.22 -1.18 9.16
N SER A 106 -0.71 -1.33 10.12
CA SER A 106 -1.74 -2.37 10.06
C SER A 106 -2.55 -2.30 8.75
N ALA A 107 -2.89 -1.09 8.31
CA ALA A 107 -3.56 -0.85 7.03
C ALA A 107 -2.68 -1.21 5.81
N GLY A 108 -1.37 -0.95 5.86
CA GLY A 108 -0.42 -1.31 4.82
C GLY A 108 -0.07 -2.80 4.78
N ARG A 109 -0.20 -3.52 5.89
CA ARG A 109 0.05 -4.98 6.00
C ARG A 109 -1.13 -5.84 5.53
N LYS A 110 -2.31 -5.26 5.31
CA LYS A 110 -3.51 -6.01 4.87
C LYS A 110 -3.20 -6.86 3.62
N PRO A 111 -3.78 -8.07 3.50
CA PRO A 111 -3.59 -8.95 2.34
C PRO A 111 -3.88 -8.25 1.00
N PHE A 112 -4.95 -7.46 0.92
CA PHE A 112 -5.24 -6.66 -0.28
C PHE A 112 -4.10 -5.73 -0.72
N CYS A 113 -3.33 -5.17 0.23
CA CYS A 113 -2.28 -4.19 -0.07
C CYS A 113 -0.92 -4.83 -0.39
N ARG A 114 -0.55 -5.91 0.30
CA ARG A 114 0.77 -6.56 0.15
C ARG A 114 0.73 -8.01 -0.31
N GLY A 115 -0.43 -8.63 -0.28
CA GLY A 115 -0.61 -10.06 -0.53
C GLY A 115 -0.09 -10.95 0.60
N ARG A 116 0.26 -10.42 1.77
CA ARG A 116 0.83 -11.22 2.87
C ARG A 116 -0.24 -11.95 3.67
N GLY A 117 0.02 -13.21 3.97
CA GLY A 117 -0.83 -14.08 4.79
C GLY A 117 -0.17 -15.46 4.97
N LYS A 118 -0.88 -16.39 5.61
CA LYS A 118 -0.44 -17.78 5.81
C LYS A 118 -1.41 -18.72 5.09
N GLY A 119 -0.90 -19.80 4.52
CA GLY A 119 -1.70 -20.78 3.77
C GLY A 119 -1.47 -20.70 2.27
N TYR A 120 -2.11 -21.62 1.54
CA TYR A 120 -1.90 -21.84 0.11
C TYR A 120 -2.26 -20.63 -0.78
N GLU A 121 -3.20 -19.79 -0.34
CA GLU A 121 -3.59 -18.55 -1.03
C GLU A 121 -2.46 -17.51 -1.10
N PHE A 122 -1.43 -17.65 -0.24
CA PHE A 122 -0.36 -16.66 -0.08
C PHE A 122 1.01 -17.16 -0.56
N HIS A 123 1.04 -17.89 -1.67
CA HIS A 123 2.29 -18.36 -2.27
C HIS A 123 3.11 -17.24 -2.95
N LEU A 124 2.45 -16.20 -3.45
CA LEU A 124 3.13 -15.12 -4.21
C LEU A 124 4.17 -14.31 -3.42
N PRO A 125 4.02 -14.04 -2.10
CA PRO A 125 5.05 -13.36 -1.31
C PRO A 125 5.82 -14.27 -0.34
N ILE A 126 6.02 -15.55 -0.67
CA ILE A 126 6.89 -16.44 0.13
C ILE A 126 8.28 -15.80 0.27
N GLY A 127 8.86 -15.86 1.47
CA GLY A 127 10.17 -15.25 1.77
C GLY A 127 10.12 -13.78 2.21
N GLY A 128 8.98 -13.09 2.07
CA GLY A 128 8.77 -11.77 2.69
C GLY A 128 8.04 -10.76 1.81
N SER A 129 8.32 -10.76 0.50
CA SER A 129 7.67 -9.89 -0.48
C SER A 129 7.52 -10.55 -1.85
N ARG A 130 6.55 -10.09 -2.66
CA ARG A 130 6.35 -10.62 -4.03
C ARG A 130 7.57 -10.43 -4.94
N CYS A 131 8.27 -9.30 -4.81
CA CYS A 131 9.46 -9.02 -5.62
C CYS A 131 10.63 -9.94 -5.25
N GLU A 132 10.74 -10.30 -3.97
CA GLU A 132 11.76 -11.20 -3.46
C GLU A 132 11.48 -12.65 -3.86
N ALA A 133 10.23 -13.11 -3.72
CA ALA A 133 9.80 -14.41 -4.23
C ALA A 133 10.07 -14.55 -5.73
N TRP A 134 9.73 -13.53 -6.52
CA TRP A 134 10.00 -13.50 -7.95
C TRP A 134 11.50 -13.53 -8.25
N ARG A 135 12.31 -12.70 -7.56
CA ARG A 135 13.77 -12.74 -7.70
C ARG A 135 14.34 -14.12 -7.38
N GLY A 136 13.88 -14.74 -6.29
CA GLY A 136 14.25 -16.11 -5.93
C GLY A 136 13.95 -17.09 -7.06
N SER A 137 12.74 -17.04 -7.63
CA SER A 137 12.35 -17.95 -8.72
C SER A 137 13.12 -17.74 -10.03
N VAL A 138 13.55 -16.50 -10.32
CA VAL A 138 14.33 -16.18 -11.51
C VAL A 138 15.77 -16.64 -11.34
N LEU A 139 16.36 -16.37 -10.17
CA LEU A 139 17.75 -16.72 -9.87
C LEU A 139 17.95 -18.22 -9.64
N SER A 140 16.91 -18.95 -9.23
CA SER A 140 16.96 -20.40 -9.09
C SER A 140 16.80 -21.15 -10.42
N ASN A 141 16.52 -20.45 -11.53
CA ASN A 141 16.24 -21.06 -12.82
C ASN A 141 17.54 -21.15 -13.66
N PRO A 142 18.11 -22.36 -13.88
CA PRO A 142 19.43 -22.52 -14.51
C PRO A 142 19.51 -22.00 -15.96
N THR A 143 18.39 -22.00 -16.69
CA THR A 143 18.30 -21.40 -18.04
C THR A 143 18.27 -19.86 -18.02
N ALA A 144 17.75 -19.24 -16.97
CA ALA A 144 17.74 -17.78 -16.83
C ALA A 144 19.13 -17.26 -16.41
N THR A 145 19.84 -17.98 -15.55
CA THR A 145 21.22 -17.65 -15.14
C THR A 145 22.24 -17.89 -16.25
N ALA A 146 22.06 -18.93 -17.08
CA ALA A 146 22.88 -19.16 -18.28
C ALA A 146 22.77 -18.01 -19.30
N ASN A 147 21.57 -17.45 -19.51
CA ASN A 147 21.38 -16.31 -20.41
C ASN A 147 22.02 -15.01 -19.87
N ILE A 148 22.03 -14.79 -18.56
CA ILE A 148 22.71 -13.62 -17.95
C ILE A 148 24.24 -13.76 -18.07
N SER A 149 24.77 -14.97 -17.85
CA SER A 149 26.20 -15.29 -18.08
C SER A 149 26.61 -15.06 -19.53
N ASN A 150 25.82 -15.54 -20.49
CA ASN A 150 26.07 -15.36 -21.91
C ASN A 150 25.99 -13.90 -22.35
N VAL A 151 25.05 -13.10 -21.81
CA VAL A 151 24.97 -11.65 -22.10
C VAL A 151 26.18 -10.90 -21.52
N CYS A 152 26.62 -11.23 -20.31
CA CYS A 152 27.85 -10.67 -19.73
C CYS A 152 29.10 -11.06 -20.54
N GLN A 153 29.21 -12.31 -21.00
CA GLN A 153 30.30 -12.75 -21.88
C GLN A 153 30.27 -12.07 -23.26
N VAL A 154 29.10 -11.80 -23.84
CA VAL A 154 29.00 -11.08 -25.12
C VAL A 154 29.39 -9.60 -24.96
N LEU A 155 29.02 -8.95 -23.85
CA LEU A 155 29.36 -7.55 -23.59
C LEU A 155 30.86 -7.36 -23.27
N THR A 156 31.48 -8.26 -22.51
CA THR A 156 32.93 -8.23 -22.25
C THR A 156 33.73 -8.51 -23.53
N ASN A 157 33.28 -9.43 -24.38
CA ASN A 157 33.92 -9.71 -25.67
C ASN A 157 33.76 -8.58 -26.70
N LYS A 158 32.66 -7.81 -26.66
CA LYS A 158 32.46 -6.66 -27.56
C LYS A 158 33.35 -5.47 -27.19
N GLN A 159 33.61 -5.27 -25.90
CA GLN A 159 34.60 -4.30 -25.40
C GLN A 159 36.04 -4.76 -25.71
N PHE A 160 36.36 -6.04 -25.59
CA PHE A 160 37.70 -6.55 -25.94
C PHE A 160 38.01 -6.49 -27.44
N ARG A 161 37.03 -6.73 -28.32
CA ARG A 161 37.23 -6.66 -29.78
C ARG A 161 37.44 -5.25 -30.32
N THR A 162 37.00 -4.21 -29.61
CA THR A 162 37.24 -2.81 -30.02
C THR A 162 38.60 -2.27 -29.57
N PHE A 163 39.27 -2.96 -28.63
CA PHE A 163 40.63 -2.63 -28.17
C PHE A 163 41.75 -3.33 -28.98
N LEU A 164 41.43 -4.37 -29.76
CA LEU A 164 42.39 -5.12 -30.58
C LEU A 164 42.34 -4.75 -32.08
N SER A 165 41.53 -3.76 -32.46
CA SER A 165 41.39 -3.27 -33.84
C SER A 165 41.83 -1.81 -34.01
N ALA A 166 42.69 -1.31 -33.12
CA ALA A 166 43.30 0.02 -33.18
C ALA A 166 44.82 -0.12 -33.23
#